data_AF-A0A0G0N399-F1
#
_entry.id   AF-A0A0G0N399-F1
#
_cell.length_a   1.000
_cell.length_b   1.000
_cell.length_c   1.000
_cell.angle_alpha   90.00
_cell.angle_beta   90.00
_cell.angle_gamma   90.00
#
_symmetry.space_group_name_H-M   'P 1'
#
loop_
_entity.id
_entity.type
_entity.pdbx_description
1 polymer ?
#
loop_
_entity_poly.entity_id
_entity_poly.type
_entity_poly.pdbx_seq_one_letter_code
_entity_poly.pdbx_strand_id
1 'polypeptide(L)'
;MIENPPSLEGYVPDKKPNEKLELRSDLVPVVSRISEIIPPPLVWSFYSSAPSETGGRVIFPYHRVDTSLTESRDYTVHIRRSDSIEKSRRYYKLASTEAFKTLLWVEIGFQGLSNLLKSPAARNWSVLGSGSYSEDDNEEIIEKRYKQAKKLYENCLGEFAKYRKEKNIEDDLFSQFKAENLIYPFNS
;
A
#
# COMPACT_ATOMS: atom_id res chain seq x y z
N MET A 1 -6.83 17.75 20.40
CA MET A 1 -7.31 18.37 19.15
C MET A 1 -6.07 18.77 18.38
N ILE A 2 -5.83 18.18 17.20
CA ILE A 2 -4.73 18.63 16.33
C ILE A 2 -5.32 19.79 15.52
N GLU A 3 -4.86 21.00 15.85
CA GLU A 3 -5.24 22.24 15.17
C GLU A 3 -4.66 22.21 13.76
N ASN A 4 -5.53 22.02 12.77
CA ASN A 4 -5.26 21.89 11.35
C ASN A 4 -4.46 20.64 10.95
N PRO A 5 -5.04 19.73 10.13
CA PRO A 5 -4.26 18.64 9.60
C PRO A 5 -3.10 19.18 8.74
N PRO A 6 -1.91 18.57 8.79
CA PRO A 6 -0.76 19.04 8.03
C PRO A 6 -1.11 19.10 6.53
N SER A 7 -0.75 20.21 5.90
CA SER A 7 -0.99 20.40 4.46
C SER A 7 -0.15 19.39 3.66
N LEU A 8 -0.65 18.94 2.49
CA LEU A 8 0.05 17.92 1.70
C LEU A 8 1.42 18.41 1.21
N GLU A 9 1.58 19.72 1.07
CA GLU A 9 2.83 20.38 0.66
C GLU A 9 3.98 20.06 1.62
N GLY A 10 3.71 19.86 2.92
CA GLY A 10 4.73 19.48 3.89
C GLY A 10 5.34 18.08 3.67
N TYR A 11 4.74 17.28 2.79
CA TYR A 11 5.25 15.96 2.38
C TYR A 11 5.99 16.01 1.05
N VAL A 12 5.74 17.01 0.21
CA VAL A 12 6.28 17.10 -1.15
C VAL A 12 7.71 17.65 -1.10
N PRO A 13 8.72 16.98 -1.67
CA PRO A 13 10.07 17.54 -1.74
C PRO A 13 10.10 18.74 -2.68
N ASP A 14 10.89 19.77 -2.34
CA ASP A 14 11.01 21.08 -3.04
C ASP A 14 11.34 21.02 -4.55
N LYS A 15 11.68 19.84 -5.10
CA LYS A 15 12.26 19.65 -6.44
C LYS A 15 11.32 18.92 -7.39
N LYS A 16 10.23 19.55 -7.84
CA LYS A 16 9.49 19.08 -9.03
C LYS A 16 9.08 20.21 -9.99
N PRO A 17 10.03 20.97 -10.58
CA PRO A 17 9.69 22.10 -11.45
C PRO A 17 9.04 21.71 -12.80
N ASN A 18 9.08 20.42 -13.20
CA ASN A 18 8.61 19.98 -14.53
C ASN A 18 7.53 18.88 -14.51
N GLU A 19 7.04 18.47 -13.34
CA GLU A 19 6.02 17.43 -13.23
C GLU A 19 4.66 18.05 -12.88
N LYS A 20 3.61 17.67 -13.61
CA LYS A 20 2.24 18.08 -13.28
C LYS A 20 1.80 17.36 -12.01
N LEU A 21 1.84 18.05 -10.87
CA LEU A 21 1.46 17.52 -9.57
C LEU A 21 -0.05 17.71 -9.31
N GLU A 22 -0.71 16.65 -8.87
CA GLU A 22 -2.09 16.63 -8.40
C GLU A 22 -2.13 16.20 -6.93
N LEU A 23 -2.60 17.09 -6.06
CA LEU A 23 -2.72 16.86 -4.63
C LEU A 23 -4.16 16.47 -4.27
N ARG A 24 -4.33 15.27 -3.72
CA ARG A 24 -5.61 14.70 -3.28
C ARG A 24 -5.89 15.06 -1.83
N SER A 25 -6.34 16.29 -1.61
CA SER A 25 -6.61 16.84 -0.28
C SER A 25 -7.65 16.03 0.51
N ASP A 26 -8.53 15.28 -0.18
CA ASP A 26 -9.48 14.33 0.43
C ASP A 26 -8.78 13.19 1.22
N LEU A 27 -7.51 12.92 0.94
CA LEU A 27 -6.72 11.86 1.56
C LEU A 27 -5.73 12.37 2.62
N VAL A 28 -5.78 13.66 3.00
CA VAL A 28 -4.94 14.21 4.08
C VAL A 28 -5.02 13.41 5.38
N PRO A 29 -6.21 12.98 5.87
CA PRO A 29 -6.29 12.18 7.10
C PRO A 29 -5.59 10.82 6.98
N VAL A 30 -5.59 10.23 5.78
CA VAL A 30 -4.94 8.94 5.50
C VAL A 30 -3.43 9.07 5.65
N VAL A 31 -2.81 10.05 5.00
CA VAL A 31 -1.35 10.26 5.11
C VAL A 31 -0.92 10.79 6.46
N SER A 32 -1.77 11.56 7.14
CA SER A 32 -1.49 12.02 8.51
C SER A 32 -1.34 10.84 9.46
N ARG A 33 -2.26 9.86 9.42
CA ARG A 33 -2.15 8.63 10.23
C ARG A 33 -0.90 7.82 9.88
N ILE A 34 -0.59 7.68 8.59
CA ILE A 34 0.62 6.96 8.14
C ILE A 34 1.90 7.67 8.62
N SER A 35 1.89 9.01 8.68
CA SER A 35 3.03 9.82 9.11
C SER A 35 3.39 9.65 10.59
N GLU A 36 2.49 9.08 11.39
CA GLU A 36 2.77 8.68 12.78
C GLU A 36 3.72 7.47 12.85
N ILE A 37 3.82 6.68 11.77
CA ILE A 37 4.64 5.47 11.69
C ILE A 37 5.92 5.70 10.87
N ILE A 38 5.82 6.42 9.75
CA ILE A 38 6.96 6.68 8.86
C ILE A 38 7.16 8.18 8.62
N PRO A 39 8.41 8.65 8.43
CA PRO A 39 8.69 10.06 8.23
C PRO A 39 8.10 10.60 6.90
N PRO A 40 7.75 11.91 6.83
CA PRO A 40 7.11 12.50 5.65
C PRO A 40 7.79 12.25 4.30
N PRO A 41 9.14 12.26 4.17
CA PRO A 41 9.79 11.93 2.91
C PRO A 41 9.52 10.51 2.41
N LEU A 42 9.34 9.54 3.34
CA LEU A 42 8.96 8.18 2.98
C LEU A 42 7.49 8.07 2.64
N VAL A 43 6.60 8.83 3.29
CA VAL A 43 5.18 8.91 2.91
C VAL A 43 5.05 9.35 1.44
N TRP A 44 5.75 10.42 1.07
CA TRP A 44 5.80 10.85 -0.32
C TRP A 44 6.35 9.76 -1.24
N SER A 45 7.53 9.21 -0.92
CA SER A 45 8.17 8.18 -1.75
C SER A 45 7.32 6.92 -1.91
N PHE A 46 6.50 6.56 -0.93
CA PHE A 46 5.69 5.34 -0.96
C PHE A 46 4.35 5.56 -1.64
N TYR A 47 3.82 6.78 -1.57
CA TYR A 47 2.43 7.08 -1.96
C TYR A 47 2.31 8.19 -3.00
N SER A 48 3.37 8.47 -3.76
CA SER A 48 3.29 9.27 -4.99
C SER A 48 3.20 8.34 -6.20
N SER A 49 2.25 8.56 -7.10
CA SER A 49 2.18 7.80 -8.35
C SER A 49 3.42 8.02 -9.23
N ALA A 50 3.76 7.03 -10.04
CA ALA A 50 4.66 7.27 -11.16
C ALA A 50 3.92 8.00 -12.29
N PRO A 51 4.57 8.97 -12.99
CA PRO A 51 3.96 9.63 -14.15
C PRO A 51 3.43 8.67 -15.22
N SER A 52 4.12 7.55 -15.43
CA SER A 52 3.72 6.51 -16.38
C SER A 52 2.39 5.82 -16.03
N GLU A 53 1.98 5.83 -14.76
CA GLU A 53 0.75 5.19 -14.29
C GLU A 53 -0.47 6.09 -14.42
N THR A 54 -0.25 7.41 -14.55
CA THR A 54 -1.28 8.44 -14.34
C THR A 54 -1.31 9.49 -15.46
N GLY A 55 -0.84 9.09 -16.65
CA GLY A 55 -0.94 9.91 -17.87
C GLY A 55 -0.03 11.14 -17.83
N GLY A 56 1.17 11.02 -17.25
CA GLY A 56 2.19 12.07 -17.18
C GLY A 56 2.04 13.03 -15.99
N ARG A 57 1.18 12.72 -15.01
CA ARG A 57 1.01 13.49 -13.77
C ARG A 57 1.60 12.73 -12.58
N VAL A 58 1.96 13.42 -11.52
CA VAL A 58 2.20 12.77 -10.22
C VAL A 58 1.01 13.06 -9.34
N ILE A 59 0.34 12.02 -8.87
CA ILE A 59 -0.80 12.10 -7.95
C ILE A 59 -0.30 11.74 -6.56
N PHE A 60 -0.65 12.55 -5.56
CA PHE A 60 -0.34 12.29 -4.16
C PHE A 60 -1.48 12.76 -3.25
N PRO A 61 -1.92 11.96 -2.26
CA PRO A 61 -1.55 10.56 -2.02
C PRO A 61 -2.15 9.60 -3.05
N TYR A 62 -1.44 8.52 -3.36
CA TYR A 62 -1.81 7.50 -4.36
C TYR A 62 -1.17 6.15 -4.04
N HIS A 63 -1.95 5.08 -4.10
CA HIS A 63 -1.44 3.72 -3.95
C HIS A 63 -2.26 2.71 -4.76
N ARG A 64 -1.57 1.75 -5.39
CA ARG A 64 -2.12 0.63 -6.17
C ARG A 64 -2.03 -0.65 -5.34
N VAL A 65 -2.98 -0.84 -4.42
CA VAL A 65 -2.98 -1.95 -3.46
C VAL A 65 -2.86 -3.31 -4.15
N ASP A 66 -3.59 -3.54 -5.24
CA ASP A 66 -3.56 -4.80 -5.96
C ASP A 66 -2.24 -5.09 -6.66
N THR A 67 -1.64 -4.07 -7.25
CA THR A 67 -0.30 -4.18 -7.83
C THR A 67 0.71 -4.53 -6.75
N SER A 68 0.74 -3.78 -5.64
CA SER A 68 1.66 -4.05 -4.53
C SER A 68 1.47 -5.44 -3.91
N LEU A 69 0.24 -5.91 -3.71
CA LEU A 69 -0.03 -7.27 -3.23
C LEU A 69 0.50 -8.33 -4.20
N THR A 70 0.23 -8.16 -5.50
CA THR A 70 0.64 -9.10 -6.55
C THR A 70 2.16 -9.16 -6.65
N GLU A 71 2.82 -8.00 -6.65
CA GLU A 71 4.27 -7.91 -6.65
C GLU A 71 4.88 -8.54 -5.40
N SER A 72 4.33 -8.28 -4.21
CA SER A 72 4.79 -8.89 -2.96
C SER A 72 4.74 -10.42 -3.01
N ARG A 73 3.63 -10.98 -3.52
CA ARG A 73 3.49 -12.42 -3.76
C ARG A 73 4.51 -12.93 -4.77
N ASP A 74 4.64 -12.28 -5.92
CA ASP A 74 5.49 -12.75 -7.01
C ASP A 74 6.97 -12.72 -6.60
N TYR A 75 7.40 -11.68 -5.90
CA TYR A 75 8.73 -11.64 -5.29
C TYR A 75 8.91 -12.76 -4.26
N THR A 76 7.91 -13.05 -3.42
CA THR A 76 7.96 -14.17 -2.48
C THR A 76 8.13 -15.52 -3.19
N VAL A 77 7.44 -15.72 -4.32
CA VAL A 77 7.61 -16.91 -5.18
C VAL A 77 9.01 -16.96 -5.78
N HIS A 78 9.54 -15.84 -6.27
CA HIS A 78 10.90 -15.77 -6.83
C HIS A 78 11.97 -16.10 -5.79
N ILE A 79 11.80 -15.67 -4.54
CA ILE A 79 12.72 -16.03 -3.45
C ILE A 79 12.79 -17.54 -3.25
N ARG A 80 11.63 -18.22 -3.26
CA ARG A 80 11.55 -19.68 -3.07
C ARG A 80 12.16 -20.48 -4.23
N ARG A 81 12.28 -19.88 -5.40
CA ARG A 81 12.83 -20.50 -6.63
C ARG A 81 14.26 -20.08 -6.94
N SER A 82 14.83 -19.15 -6.19
CA SER A 82 16.15 -18.58 -6.47
C SER A 82 17.24 -19.34 -5.71
N ASP A 83 18.21 -19.87 -6.45
CA ASP A 83 19.42 -20.49 -5.88
C ASP A 83 20.47 -19.44 -5.45
N SER A 84 20.25 -18.16 -5.77
CA SER A 84 21.15 -17.06 -5.43
C SER A 84 20.70 -16.33 -4.17
N ILE A 85 21.57 -16.31 -3.15
CA ILE A 85 21.35 -15.59 -1.88
C ILE A 85 21.14 -14.09 -2.13
N GLU A 86 21.94 -13.49 -3.01
CA GLU A 86 21.85 -12.06 -3.33
C GLU A 86 20.49 -11.69 -3.96
N LYS A 87 20.05 -12.48 -4.96
CA LYS A 87 18.73 -12.30 -5.57
C LYS A 87 17.62 -12.48 -4.55
N SER A 88 17.71 -13.50 -3.70
CA SER A 88 16.73 -13.76 -2.65
C SER A 88 16.63 -12.60 -1.66
N ARG A 89 17.76 -12.00 -1.24
CA ARG A 89 17.77 -10.80 -0.40
C ARG A 89 17.13 -9.60 -1.10
N ARG A 90 17.47 -9.38 -2.38
CA ARG A 90 16.88 -8.29 -3.17
C ARG A 90 15.36 -8.45 -3.29
N TYR A 91 14.89 -9.63 -3.68
CA TYR A 91 13.45 -9.90 -3.80
C TYR A 91 12.74 -9.83 -2.46
N TYR A 92 13.37 -10.26 -1.37
CA TYR A 92 12.80 -10.10 -0.03
C TYR A 92 12.59 -8.63 0.33
N LYS A 93 13.60 -7.78 0.09
CA LYS A 93 13.48 -6.34 0.33
C LYS A 93 12.32 -5.73 -0.46
N LEU A 94 12.15 -6.14 -1.72
CA LEU A 94 11.03 -5.70 -2.57
C LEU A 94 9.68 -6.21 -2.02
N ALA A 95 9.58 -7.50 -1.70
CA ALA A 95 8.36 -8.09 -1.16
C ALA A 95 7.92 -7.45 0.16
N SER A 96 8.87 -7.22 1.07
CA SER A 96 8.67 -6.54 2.35
C SER A 96 8.24 -5.09 2.14
N THR A 97 8.86 -4.38 1.19
CA THR A 97 8.48 -3.00 0.85
C THR A 97 7.04 -2.92 0.38
N GLU A 98 6.62 -3.78 -0.54
CA GLU A 98 5.25 -3.75 -1.06
C GLU A 98 4.21 -4.20 -0.03
N ALA A 99 4.52 -5.22 0.78
CA ALA A 99 3.64 -5.64 1.88
C ALA A 99 3.48 -4.53 2.94
N PHE A 100 4.58 -3.88 3.31
CA PHE A 100 4.60 -2.82 4.30
C PHE A 100 3.83 -1.58 3.83
N LYS A 101 4.07 -1.11 2.59
CA LYS A 101 3.29 -0.02 1.98
C LYS A 101 1.79 -0.32 1.99
N THR A 102 1.43 -1.54 1.61
CA THR A 102 0.04 -1.98 1.53
C THR A 102 -0.63 -1.97 2.90
N LEU A 103 0.02 -2.55 3.90
CA LEU A 103 -0.52 -2.61 5.26
C LEU A 103 -0.63 -1.23 5.91
N LEU A 104 0.36 -0.35 5.72
CA LEU A 104 0.25 1.04 6.18
C LEU A 104 -0.90 1.77 5.48
N TRP A 105 -1.08 1.58 4.17
CA TRP A 105 -2.17 2.22 3.44
C TRP A 105 -3.53 1.75 3.94
N VAL A 106 -3.72 0.44 4.04
CA VAL A 106 -5.01 -0.17 4.37
C VAL A 106 -5.31 -0.10 5.85
N GLU A 107 -4.43 -0.62 6.71
CA GLU A 107 -4.71 -0.81 8.15
C GLU A 107 -4.49 0.47 8.97
N ILE A 108 -3.52 1.31 8.60
CA ILE A 108 -3.27 2.58 9.30
C ILE A 108 -3.99 3.74 8.60
N GLY A 109 -3.77 3.86 7.29
CA GLY A 109 -4.31 4.94 6.48
C GLY A 109 -5.83 4.90 6.41
N PHE A 110 -6.42 3.80 5.96
CA PHE A 110 -7.87 3.64 5.85
C PHE A 110 -8.54 2.98 7.06
N GLN A 111 -7.75 2.43 7.99
CA GLN A 111 -8.27 1.71 9.17
C GLN A 111 -9.09 0.48 8.77
N GLY A 112 -8.61 -0.23 7.75
CA GLY A 112 -9.15 -1.50 7.29
C GLY A 112 -9.64 -1.47 5.85
N LEU A 113 -9.67 -2.67 5.25
CA LEU A 113 -10.03 -2.88 3.85
C LEU A 113 -11.46 -2.39 3.52
N SER A 114 -12.41 -2.55 4.44
CA SER A 114 -13.80 -2.11 4.25
C SER A 114 -13.92 -0.60 4.04
N ASN A 115 -13.16 0.19 4.78
CA ASN A 115 -13.14 1.65 4.66
C ASN A 115 -12.44 2.11 3.38
N LEU A 116 -11.33 1.46 3.01
CA LEU A 116 -10.68 1.71 1.71
C LEU A 116 -11.67 1.49 0.58
N LEU A 117 -12.37 0.36 0.57
CA LEU A 117 -13.32 0.02 -0.49
C LEU A 117 -14.55 0.93 -0.54
N LYS A 118 -14.84 1.69 0.53
CA LYS A 118 -15.88 2.74 0.56
C LYS A 118 -15.39 4.10 0.08
N SER A 119 -14.09 4.25 -0.16
CA SER A 119 -13.47 5.53 -0.53
C SER A 119 -13.28 5.67 -2.04
N PRO A 120 -13.18 6.90 -2.57
CA PRO A 120 -12.80 7.13 -3.97
C PRO A 120 -11.42 6.56 -4.34
N ALA A 121 -10.55 6.28 -3.37
CA ALA A 121 -9.25 5.66 -3.61
C ALA A 121 -9.37 4.18 -4.06
N ALA A 122 -10.50 3.52 -3.81
CA ALA A 122 -10.78 2.16 -4.30
C ALA A 122 -10.71 2.06 -5.84
N ARG A 123 -10.91 3.17 -6.56
CA ARG A 123 -10.79 3.24 -8.03
C ARG A 123 -9.39 2.91 -8.55
N ASN A 124 -8.38 3.00 -7.69
CA ASN A 124 -7.03 2.62 -8.05
C ASN A 124 -6.84 1.09 -8.07
N TRP A 125 -7.78 0.30 -7.57
CA TRP A 125 -7.68 -1.16 -7.55
C TRP A 125 -8.20 -1.75 -8.87
N SER A 126 -7.31 -2.09 -9.80
CA SER A 126 -7.65 -2.60 -11.13
C SER A 126 -8.38 -3.95 -11.15
N VAL A 127 -8.07 -4.85 -10.19
CA VAL A 127 -8.77 -6.14 -10.04
C VAL A 127 -10.26 -5.97 -9.69
N LEU A 128 -10.69 -4.80 -9.20
CA LEU A 128 -12.11 -4.49 -8.98
C LEU A 128 -12.84 -4.03 -10.25
N GLY A 129 -12.14 -3.97 -11.39
CA GLY A 129 -12.67 -3.59 -12.70
C GLY A 129 -12.54 -2.09 -12.99
N SER A 130 -12.50 -1.74 -14.28
CA SER A 130 -12.51 -0.36 -14.78
C SER A 130 -13.85 0.37 -14.63
N GLY A 131 -14.80 -0.23 -13.91
CA GLY A 131 -16.07 0.40 -13.57
C GLY A 131 -15.81 1.48 -12.55
N SER A 132 -15.91 2.74 -12.99
CA SER A 132 -15.99 3.90 -12.10
C SER A 132 -16.91 3.56 -10.93
N TYR A 133 -16.42 3.74 -9.71
CA TYR A 133 -17.26 3.88 -8.51
C TYR A 133 -18.41 4.82 -8.87
N SER A 134 -19.61 4.30 -9.14
CA SER A 134 -20.79 5.12 -9.23
C SER A 134 -21.37 5.21 -7.83
N GLU A 135 -21.96 6.35 -7.50
CA GLU A 135 -22.79 6.48 -6.29
C GLU A 135 -23.96 5.48 -6.30
N ASP A 136 -24.20 4.82 -7.44
CA ASP A 136 -25.23 3.81 -7.69
C ASP A 136 -24.78 2.34 -7.46
N ASP A 137 -23.53 2.09 -7.04
CA ASP A 137 -23.11 0.73 -6.66
C ASP A 137 -23.97 0.27 -5.45
N ASN A 138 -24.83 -0.73 -5.66
CA ASN A 138 -25.64 -1.30 -4.59
C ASN A 138 -24.77 -2.12 -3.60
N GLU A 139 -25.29 -2.38 -2.39
CA GLU A 139 -24.57 -3.09 -1.33
C GLU A 139 -24.03 -4.46 -1.77
N GLU A 140 -24.75 -5.15 -2.67
CA GLU A 140 -24.36 -6.45 -3.21
C GLU A 140 -23.07 -6.39 -4.04
N ILE A 141 -22.92 -5.36 -4.89
CA ILE A 141 -21.70 -5.13 -5.69
C ILE A 141 -20.52 -4.84 -4.76
N ILE A 142 -20.73 -4.01 -3.73
CA ILE A 142 -19.70 -3.68 -2.74
C ILE A 142 -19.26 -4.93 -1.97
N GLU A 143 -20.20 -5.78 -1.56
CA GLU A 143 -19.90 -7.02 -0.84
C GLU A 143 -19.10 -8.00 -1.73
N LYS A 144 -19.48 -8.14 -3.00
CA LYS A 144 -18.75 -8.99 -3.96
C LYS A 144 -17.32 -8.50 -4.15
N ARG A 145 -17.12 -7.19 -4.33
CA ARG A 145 -15.80 -6.57 -4.44
C ARG A 145 -14.99 -6.77 -3.17
N TYR A 146 -15.60 -6.62 -1.99
CA TYR A 146 -14.94 -6.87 -0.72
C TYR A 146 -14.46 -8.32 -0.59
N LYS A 147 -15.27 -9.32 -0.94
CA LYS A 147 -14.86 -10.73 -0.91
C LYS A 147 -13.68 -11.00 -1.83
N GLN A 148 -13.66 -10.43 -3.03
CA GLN A 148 -12.55 -10.59 -3.98
C GLN A 148 -11.27 -9.90 -3.50
N ALA A 149 -11.38 -8.64 -3.06
CA ALA A 149 -10.28 -7.87 -2.49
C ALA A 149 -9.67 -8.57 -1.28
N LYS A 150 -10.53 -8.99 -0.33
CA LYS A 150 -10.13 -9.68 0.90
C LYS A 150 -9.38 -10.97 0.59
N LYS A 151 -9.89 -11.78 -0.34
CA LYS A 151 -9.21 -13.02 -0.75
C LYS A 151 -7.81 -12.75 -1.32
N LEU A 152 -7.66 -11.74 -2.18
CA LEU A 152 -6.34 -11.37 -2.72
C LEU A 152 -5.40 -10.87 -1.61
N TYR A 153 -5.92 -10.01 -0.73
CA TYR A 153 -5.22 -9.41 0.39
C TYR A 153 -4.67 -10.48 1.35
N GLU A 154 -5.54 -11.37 1.85
CA GLU A 154 -5.17 -12.44 2.78
C GLU A 154 -4.20 -13.44 2.15
N ASN A 155 -4.43 -13.84 0.90
CA ASN A 155 -3.56 -14.81 0.23
C ASN A 155 -2.14 -14.28 0.01
N CYS A 156 -2.00 -13.04 -0.49
CA CYS A 156 -0.69 -12.47 -0.79
C CYS A 156 0.10 -12.16 0.49
N LEU A 157 -0.56 -11.57 1.49
CA LEU A 157 0.09 -11.24 2.76
C LEU A 157 0.38 -12.50 3.58
N GLY A 158 -0.49 -13.51 3.56
CA GLY A 158 -0.27 -14.79 4.24
C GLY A 158 0.99 -15.53 3.75
N GLU A 159 1.19 -15.59 2.44
CA GLU A 159 2.39 -16.21 1.85
C GLU A 159 3.69 -15.50 2.26
N PHE A 160 3.67 -14.16 2.29
CA PHE A 160 4.80 -13.35 2.74
C PHE A 160 5.04 -13.50 4.25
N ALA A 161 4.00 -13.40 5.07
CA ALA A 161 4.05 -13.51 6.52
C ALA A 161 4.59 -14.87 6.97
N LYS A 162 4.07 -15.95 6.36
CA LYS A 162 4.58 -17.31 6.53
C LYS A 162 6.07 -17.42 6.19
N TYR A 163 6.49 -16.88 5.05
CA TYR A 163 7.90 -16.89 4.66
C TYR A 163 8.79 -16.15 5.68
N ARG A 164 8.38 -14.94 6.08
CA ARG A 164 9.10 -14.12 7.09
C ARG A 164 9.29 -14.89 8.39
N LYS A 165 8.24 -15.56 8.87
CA LYS A 165 8.26 -16.38 10.09
C LYS A 165 9.15 -17.61 9.95
N GLU A 166 8.99 -18.40 8.89
CA GLU A 166 9.78 -19.62 8.65
C GLU A 166 11.29 -19.35 8.56
N LYS A 167 11.66 -18.15 8.09
CA LYS A 167 13.06 -17.73 7.94
C LYS A 167 13.58 -16.90 9.11
N ASN A 168 12.76 -16.66 10.14
CA ASN A 168 13.09 -15.84 11.30
C ASN A 168 13.71 -14.49 10.92
N ILE A 169 13.08 -13.79 9.97
CA ILE A 169 13.58 -12.51 9.47
C ILE A 169 13.10 -11.37 10.36
N GLU A 170 14.06 -10.61 10.87
CA GLU A 170 13.84 -9.45 11.76
C GLU A 170 14.49 -8.16 11.23
N ASP A 171 15.22 -8.22 10.11
CA ASP A 171 15.82 -7.05 9.45
C ASP A 171 14.99 -6.64 8.23
N ASP A 172 13.86 -6.00 8.49
CA ASP A 172 12.96 -5.49 7.46
C ASP A 172 12.19 -4.24 7.90
N LEU A 173 11.37 -3.67 7.01
CA LEU A 173 10.67 -2.42 7.30
C LEU A 173 9.71 -2.55 8.48
N PHE A 174 9.10 -3.73 8.68
CA PHE A 174 8.20 -3.94 9.82
C PHE A 174 8.97 -3.78 11.13
N SER A 175 10.14 -4.39 11.25
CA SER A 175 10.95 -4.27 12.47
C SER A 175 11.66 -2.92 12.60
N GLN A 176 12.11 -2.33 11.49
CA GLN A 176 12.67 -0.98 11.47
C GLN A 176 11.69 0.07 12.03
N PHE A 177 10.41 -0.04 11.68
CA PHE A 177 9.37 0.90 12.09
C PHE A 177 8.47 0.40 13.23
N LYS A 178 8.83 -0.72 13.88
CA LYS A 178 8.09 -1.33 15.00
C LYS A 178 6.61 -1.58 14.71
N ALA A 179 6.32 -2.06 13.50
CA ALA A 179 4.98 -2.28 12.97
C ALA A 179 4.69 -3.76 12.69
N GLU A 180 5.36 -4.68 13.38
CA GLU A 180 5.21 -6.12 13.18
C GLU A 180 3.79 -6.62 13.51
N ASN A 181 3.07 -5.91 14.38
CA ASN A 181 1.67 -6.16 14.68
C ASN A 181 0.77 -6.11 13.43
N LEU A 182 1.17 -5.40 12.37
CA LEU A 182 0.40 -5.32 11.12
C LEU A 182 0.44 -6.62 10.32
N ILE A 183 1.54 -7.37 10.39
CA ILE A 183 1.70 -8.60 9.60
C ILE A 183 1.33 -9.86 10.38
N TYR A 184 1.32 -9.80 11.72
CA TYR A 184 1.00 -10.95 12.58
C TYR A 184 -0.36 -11.63 12.31
N PRO A 185 -1.45 -10.92 11.99
CA PRO A 185 -2.72 -11.56 11.68
C PRO A 185 -2.65 -12.55 10.50
N PHE A 186 -1.67 -12.41 9.62
CA PHE A 186 -1.49 -13.22 8.42
C PHE A 186 -0.57 -14.44 8.63
N ASN A 187 -0.07 -14.66 9.86
CA ASN A 187 0.82 -15.78 10.21
C ASN A 187 0.10 -17.13 10.46
N SER A 188 -1.18 -17.22 10.08
CA SER A 188 -2.08 -18.36 10.35
C SER A 188 -1.76 -19.58 9.49
#